data_AF-A0A1Q3GKE8-F1
#
_entry.id   AF-A0A1Q3GKE8-F1
#
_cell.length_a   1.000
_cell.length_b   1.000
_cell.length_c   1.000
_cell.angle_alpha   90.00
_cell.angle_beta   90.00
_cell.angle_gamma   90.00
#
_symmetry.space_group_name_H-M   'P 1'
#
loop_
_entity.id
_entity.type
_entity.pdbx_description
1 polymer ?
#
loop_
_entity_poly.entity_id
_entity_poly.type
_entity_poly.pdbx_seq_one_letter_code
_entity_poly.pdbx_strand_id
1 'polypeptide(L)'
;MIKLYNRLLIATLCAFMIACGGNTKNENTGDSTKNDTNTTNDTSKTAKQTPPRPKTPKDFLCQKWGYDAQSFVDALVANMPAENRSQMTEEQKKGLATMAENAFYQFNLDGTYAGKSPAGLEVKGTWSLSADYKILTIRETGVDKADIRVLEELSAEKLVWKLTQGEQSLSFAMLPFTEKTSTEKQDSTTKK
;
A
#
# COMPACT_ATOMS: atom_id res chain seq x y z
N MET A 1 -23.18 39.57 -10.94
CA MET A 1 -21.91 40.24 -10.59
C MET A 1 -20.85 39.80 -11.59
N ILE A 2 -20.24 40.78 -12.26
CA ILE A 2 -19.21 40.64 -13.29
C ILE A 2 -17.88 40.23 -12.65
N LYS A 3 -17.14 39.29 -13.28
CA LYS A 3 -15.69 39.38 -13.56
C LYS A 3 -15.22 38.18 -14.40
N LEU A 4 -15.31 38.37 -15.72
CA LEU A 4 -14.35 37.87 -16.71
C LEU A 4 -12.99 38.61 -16.51
N TYR A 5 -11.93 38.22 -17.23
CA TYR A 5 -10.49 38.57 -17.10
C TYR A 5 -9.76 37.58 -16.17
N ASN A 6 -8.95 36.63 -16.64
CA ASN A 6 -7.78 36.82 -17.50
C ASN A 6 -7.46 35.52 -18.26
N ARG A 7 -7.62 35.57 -19.59
CA ARG A 7 -6.68 34.92 -20.50
C ARG A 7 -5.75 36.03 -21.01
N LEU A 8 -4.52 35.64 -21.35
CA LEU A 8 -3.51 36.39 -22.12
C LEU A 8 -2.39 37.06 -21.29
N LEU A 9 -1.26 36.35 -21.21
CA LEU A 9 0.12 36.87 -21.22
C LEU A 9 1.01 35.62 -21.42
N ILE A 10 1.29 35.28 -22.69
CA ILE A 10 2.56 35.58 -23.39
C ILE A 10 3.73 34.75 -22.84
N ALA A 11 4.21 33.88 -23.73
CA ALA A 11 5.40 33.07 -23.59
C ALA A 11 6.65 33.92 -23.35
N THR A 12 7.57 33.44 -22.50
CA THR A 12 9.00 33.65 -22.76
C THR A 12 9.84 32.50 -22.18
N LEU A 13 10.59 31.92 -23.11
CA LEU A 13 11.72 31.02 -23.02
C LEU A 13 12.80 31.54 -22.04
N CYS A 14 13.50 30.64 -21.33
CA CYS A 14 14.98 30.52 -21.38
C CYS A 14 15.51 29.60 -20.26
N ALA A 15 16.35 28.67 -20.69
CA ALA A 15 17.13 27.76 -19.86
C ALA A 15 18.20 28.50 -19.03
N PHE A 16 18.41 28.04 -17.80
CA PHE A 16 19.70 28.17 -17.12
C PHE A 16 20.10 26.81 -16.54
N MET A 17 21.02 26.16 -17.25
CA MET A 17 21.92 25.15 -16.70
C MET A 17 22.95 25.88 -15.84
N ILE A 18 23.06 25.55 -14.56
CA ILE A 18 24.28 25.77 -13.79
C ILE A 18 24.62 24.46 -13.08
N ALA A 19 25.54 23.75 -13.73
CA ALA A 19 26.40 22.78 -13.08
C ALA A 19 27.51 23.55 -12.33
N CYS A 20 27.60 23.32 -11.02
CA CYS A 20 28.84 23.34 -10.23
C CYS A 20 28.81 21.97 -9.52
N GLY A 21 29.77 21.04 -9.65
CA GLY A 21 31.20 21.23 -9.85
C GLY A 21 31.84 21.57 -8.50
N GLY A 22 32.36 20.58 -7.76
CA GLY A 22 33.06 20.86 -6.50
C GLY A 22 33.32 19.64 -5.62
N ASN A 23 34.37 18.90 -5.96
CA ASN A 23 34.93 17.74 -5.28
C ASN A 23 35.81 18.15 -4.07
N THR A 24 35.71 17.48 -2.91
CA THR A 24 36.86 17.32 -1.99
C THR A 24 36.76 16.03 -1.18
N LYS A 25 37.73 15.15 -1.42
CA LYS A 25 38.25 14.13 -0.49
C LYS A 25 38.55 14.74 0.88
N ASN A 26 38.35 13.96 1.94
CA ASN A 26 39.33 13.90 3.02
C ASN A 26 39.36 12.49 3.62
N GLU A 27 40.43 11.75 3.32
CA GLU A 27 40.92 10.65 4.14
C GLU A 27 41.70 11.27 5.29
N ASN A 28 41.49 10.81 6.53
CA ASN A 28 42.61 10.70 7.43
C ASN A 28 42.55 9.42 8.26
N THR A 29 43.72 8.79 8.27
CA THR A 29 44.13 7.53 8.87
C THR A 29 44.78 7.81 10.23
N GLY A 30 44.72 6.83 11.14
CA GLY A 30 45.53 6.77 12.37
C GLY A 30 44.74 6.07 13.47
N ASP A 31 44.75 4.75 13.60
CA ASP A 31 45.84 3.80 13.93
C ASP A 31 46.17 3.71 15.43
N SER A 32 46.14 2.44 15.91
CA SER A 32 46.79 1.84 17.09
C SER A 32 46.24 2.21 18.48
N THR A 33 45.98 1.30 19.44
CA THR A 33 46.59 -0.02 19.70
C THR A 33 45.76 -0.86 20.71
N LYS A 34 45.72 -2.18 20.47
CA LYS A 34 45.72 -3.38 21.35
C LYS A 34 45.18 -3.40 22.80
N ASN A 35 44.35 -4.41 23.08
CA ASN A 35 44.48 -5.52 24.07
C ASN A 35 43.06 -6.01 24.42
N ASP A 36 42.75 -7.26 24.75
CA ASP A 36 43.37 -8.58 24.64
C ASP A 36 42.19 -9.57 24.78
N THR A 37 42.27 -10.65 24.03
CA THR A 37 41.86 -12.02 24.35
C THR A 37 40.85 -12.22 25.49
N ASN A 38 39.62 -12.68 25.15
CA ASN A 38 39.12 -13.87 25.84
C ASN A 38 38.18 -14.72 24.97
N THR A 39 38.59 -15.97 24.86
CA THR A 39 37.90 -17.11 24.27
C THR A 39 36.57 -17.38 24.99
N THR A 40 35.46 -17.34 24.25
CA THR A 40 34.32 -18.22 24.55
C THR A 40 33.73 -18.70 23.23
N ASN A 41 33.98 -19.97 22.93
CA ASN A 41 33.14 -20.74 22.02
C ASN A 41 31.71 -20.69 22.56
N ASP A 42 30.77 -20.13 21.80
CA ASP A 42 29.40 -20.61 21.91
C ASP A 42 28.76 -20.77 20.54
N THR A 43 28.33 -21.99 20.32
CA THR A 43 27.66 -22.47 19.11
C THR A 43 26.23 -21.98 19.16
N SER A 44 26.00 -20.71 18.83
CA SER A 44 24.64 -20.23 18.60
C SER A 44 24.19 -20.66 17.23
N LYS A 45 23.49 -21.80 17.21
CA LYS A 45 22.52 -22.18 16.18
C LYS A 45 21.83 -20.92 15.65
N THR A 46 21.99 -20.66 14.35
CA THR A 46 21.07 -19.85 13.57
C THR A 46 19.70 -20.50 13.63
N ALA A 47 18.94 -20.22 14.69
CA ALA A 47 17.52 -20.41 14.69
C ALA A 47 17.00 -19.48 13.60
N LYS A 48 16.41 -20.04 12.54
CA LYS A 48 15.47 -19.32 11.68
C LYS A 48 14.42 -18.72 12.62
N GLN A 49 14.62 -17.47 13.01
CA GLN A 49 13.69 -16.75 13.85
C GLN A 49 12.46 -16.51 12.98
N THR A 50 11.43 -17.32 13.19
CA THR A 50 10.09 -17.02 12.69
C THR A 50 9.77 -15.58 13.12
N PRO A 51 9.32 -14.71 12.20
CA PRO A 51 9.04 -13.31 12.54
C PRO A 51 8.19 -13.23 13.81
N PRO A 52 8.51 -12.34 14.77
CA PRO A 52 7.71 -12.20 15.98
C PRO A 52 6.26 -11.93 15.57
N ARG A 53 5.33 -12.72 16.13
CA ARG A 53 3.90 -12.55 15.90
C ARG A 53 3.52 -11.10 16.22
N PRO A 54 2.79 -10.39 15.34
CA PRO A 54 2.34 -9.01 15.58
C PRO A 54 1.69 -8.84 16.96
N LYS A 55 2.03 -7.77 17.69
CA LYS A 55 1.50 -7.54 19.06
C LYS A 55 0.82 -6.19 19.26
N THR A 56 1.05 -5.22 18.38
CA THR A 56 0.44 -3.88 18.45
C THR A 56 -0.49 -3.64 17.26
N PRO A 57 -1.44 -2.68 17.34
CA PRO A 57 -2.22 -2.27 16.19
C PRO A 57 -1.37 -1.90 14.99
N LYS A 58 -0.24 -1.19 15.21
CA LYS A 58 0.70 -0.86 14.14
C LYS A 58 1.30 -2.13 13.51
N ASP A 59 1.67 -3.13 14.32
CA ASP A 59 2.19 -4.40 13.80
C ASP A 59 1.12 -5.18 13.02
N PHE A 60 -0.15 -5.15 13.47
CA PHE A 60 -1.25 -5.77 12.74
C PHE A 60 -1.39 -5.18 11.34
N LEU A 61 -1.25 -3.86 11.20
CA LEU A 61 -1.31 -3.22 9.89
C LEU A 61 -0.15 -3.62 8.97
N CYS A 62 1.04 -3.85 9.52
CA CYS A 62 2.28 -4.10 8.77
C CYS A 62 2.38 -5.53 8.20
N GLN A 63 1.43 -5.88 7.34
CA GLN A 63 1.39 -7.12 6.59
C GLN A 63 0.75 -6.90 5.21
N LYS A 64 0.64 -7.98 4.44
CA LYS A 64 -0.09 -7.99 3.17
C LYS A 64 -1.58 -8.14 3.45
N TRP A 65 -2.39 -7.24 2.94
CA TRP A 65 -3.83 -7.22 3.05
C TRP A 65 -4.46 -7.36 1.67
N GLY A 66 -5.28 -8.39 1.48
CA GLY A 66 -6.14 -8.56 0.31
C GLY A 66 -7.53 -8.03 0.59
N TYR A 67 -8.23 -7.58 -0.45
CA TYR A 67 -9.62 -7.18 -0.31
C TYR A 67 -10.48 -8.42 -0.01
N ASP A 68 -11.39 -8.31 0.95
CA ASP A 68 -12.48 -9.27 1.07
C ASP A 68 -13.49 -8.99 -0.06
N ALA A 69 -13.52 -9.88 -1.05
CA ALA A 69 -14.23 -9.66 -2.30
C ALA A 69 -15.74 -9.44 -2.09
N GLN A 70 -16.34 -10.17 -1.15
CA GLN A 70 -17.77 -10.04 -0.85
C GLN A 70 -18.08 -8.68 -0.23
N SER A 71 -17.37 -8.30 0.84
CA SER A 71 -17.58 -7.01 1.50
C SER A 71 -17.28 -5.84 0.56
N PHE A 72 -16.31 -5.96 -0.34
CA PHE A 72 -16.04 -4.96 -1.37
C PHE A 72 -17.23 -4.78 -2.32
N VAL A 73 -17.78 -5.89 -2.84
CA VAL A 73 -18.96 -5.85 -3.72
C VAL A 73 -20.18 -5.28 -2.99
N ASP A 74 -20.45 -5.75 -1.77
CA ASP A 74 -21.58 -5.30 -0.97
C ASP A 74 -21.49 -3.80 -0.66
N ALA A 75 -20.28 -3.31 -0.33
CA ALA A 75 -20.03 -1.90 -0.10
C ALA A 75 -20.33 -1.05 -1.34
N LEU A 76 -19.91 -1.51 -2.52
CA LEU A 76 -20.18 -0.83 -3.78
C LEU A 76 -21.67 -0.81 -4.10
N VAL A 77 -22.36 -1.94 -3.97
CA VAL A 77 -23.81 -2.04 -4.18
C VAL A 77 -24.56 -1.12 -3.22
N ALA A 78 -24.18 -1.09 -1.94
CA ALA A 78 -24.82 -0.23 -0.94
C ALA A 78 -24.66 1.26 -1.25
N ASN A 79 -23.58 1.66 -1.92
CA ASN A 79 -23.31 3.04 -2.32
C ASN A 79 -23.90 3.41 -3.70
N MET A 80 -24.51 2.46 -4.43
CA MET A 80 -25.26 2.80 -5.64
C MET A 80 -26.58 3.51 -5.30
N PRO A 81 -27.06 4.41 -6.20
CA PRO A 81 -28.42 4.96 -6.11
C PRO A 81 -29.46 3.84 -6.00
N ALA A 82 -30.52 4.06 -5.22
CA ALA A 82 -31.49 3.01 -4.87
C ALA A 82 -32.13 2.36 -6.12
N GLU A 83 -32.39 3.17 -7.14
CA GLU A 83 -32.91 2.78 -8.46
C GLU A 83 -31.98 1.82 -9.23
N ASN A 84 -30.68 1.81 -8.92
CA ASN A 84 -29.67 1.02 -9.62
C ASN A 84 -29.20 -0.21 -8.82
N ARG A 85 -29.51 -0.30 -7.51
CA ARG A 85 -29.03 -1.40 -6.65
C ARG A 85 -29.48 -2.78 -7.13
N SER A 86 -30.72 -2.89 -7.60
CA SER A 86 -31.29 -4.14 -8.13
C SER A 86 -30.88 -4.43 -9.57
N GLN A 87 -30.26 -3.46 -10.26
CA GLN A 87 -29.83 -3.61 -11.65
C GLN A 87 -28.47 -4.30 -11.79
N MET A 88 -27.75 -4.49 -10.67
CA MET A 88 -26.46 -5.14 -10.71
C MET A 88 -26.62 -6.64 -10.92
N THR A 89 -26.21 -7.12 -12.09
CA THR A 89 -26.28 -8.54 -12.41
C THR A 89 -25.25 -9.34 -11.62
N GLU A 90 -25.48 -10.64 -11.47
CA GLU A 90 -24.53 -11.53 -10.79
C GLU A 90 -23.19 -11.60 -11.53
N GLU A 91 -23.17 -11.47 -12.86
CA GLU A 91 -21.95 -11.40 -13.66
C GLU A 91 -21.14 -10.14 -13.35
N GLN A 92 -21.80 -8.99 -13.17
CA GLN A 92 -21.14 -7.75 -12.79
C GLN A 92 -20.55 -7.84 -11.37
N LYS A 93 -21.30 -8.39 -10.41
CA LYS A 93 -20.81 -8.64 -9.05
C LYS A 93 -19.59 -9.57 -9.07
N LYS A 94 -19.64 -10.64 -9.86
CA LYS A 94 -18.51 -11.58 -10.03
C LYS A 94 -17.28 -10.91 -10.64
N GLY A 95 -17.48 -10.01 -11.60
CA GLY A 95 -16.42 -9.20 -12.19
C GLY A 95 -15.72 -8.34 -11.13
N LEU A 96 -16.49 -7.63 -10.31
CA LEU A 96 -15.96 -6.84 -9.20
C LEU A 96 -15.27 -7.69 -8.13
N ALA A 97 -15.84 -8.84 -7.77
CA ALA A 97 -15.21 -9.77 -6.85
C ALA A 97 -13.83 -10.21 -7.37
N THR A 98 -13.74 -10.56 -8.66
CA THR A 98 -12.48 -10.96 -9.30
C THR A 98 -11.44 -9.83 -9.29
N MET A 99 -11.86 -8.59 -9.49
CA MET A 99 -10.99 -7.41 -9.36
C MET A 99 -10.44 -7.28 -7.93
N ALA A 100 -11.31 -7.43 -6.92
CA ALA A 100 -10.93 -7.35 -5.52
C ALA A 100 -9.96 -8.47 -5.10
N GLU A 101 -10.19 -9.70 -5.54
CA GLU A 101 -9.34 -10.86 -5.20
C GLU A 101 -7.88 -10.70 -5.64
N ASN A 102 -7.64 -9.93 -6.70
CA ASN A 102 -6.30 -9.66 -7.23
C ASN A 102 -5.66 -8.38 -6.66
N ALA A 103 -6.41 -7.63 -5.84
CA ALA A 103 -5.97 -6.38 -5.27
C ALA A 103 -5.43 -6.57 -3.86
N PHE A 104 -4.41 -5.80 -3.51
CA PHE A 104 -3.79 -5.85 -2.20
C PHE A 104 -3.01 -4.58 -1.86
N TYR A 105 -2.75 -4.40 -0.56
CA TYR A 105 -1.76 -3.48 -0.02
C TYR A 105 -0.79 -4.26 0.88
N GLN A 106 0.50 -4.02 0.74
CA GLN A 106 1.55 -4.45 1.66
C GLN A 106 2.04 -3.22 2.41
N PHE A 107 1.75 -3.13 3.69
CA PHE A 107 2.30 -2.09 4.55
C PHE A 107 3.57 -2.61 5.24
N ASN A 108 4.64 -1.83 5.16
CA ASN A 108 5.93 -2.17 5.75
C ASN A 108 6.16 -1.35 7.02
N LEU A 109 6.90 -1.92 7.98
CA LEU A 109 7.21 -1.29 9.27
C LEU A 109 7.95 0.06 9.14
N ASP A 110 8.67 0.27 8.04
CA ASP A 110 9.40 1.50 7.72
C ASP A 110 8.51 2.67 7.28
N GLY A 111 7.18 2.45 7.19
CA GLY A 111 6.23 3.48 6.75
C GLY A 111 6.03 3.53 5.23
N THR A 112 6.58 2.58 4.48
CA THR A 112 6.32 2.43 3.04
C THR A 112 5.18 1.44 2.77
N TYR A 113 4.54 1.57 1.61
CA TYR A 113 3.62 0.55 1.11
C TYR A 113 3.79 0.32 -0.39
N ALA A 114 3.41 -0.87 -0.84
CA ALA A 114 3.22 -1.21 -2.24
C ALA A 114 1.97 -2.07 -2.40
N GLY A 115 1.40 -2.13 -3.59
CA GLY A 115 0.16 -2.86 -3.80
C GLY A 115 -0.31 -2.89 -5.24
N LYS A 116 -1.50 -3.45 -5.41
CA LYS A 116 -2.25 -3.47 -6.66
C LYS A 116 -3.69 -3.07 -6.37
N SER A 117 -4.19 -2.06 -7.05
CA SER A 117 -5.58 -1.62 -6.93
C SER A 117 -6.55 -2.64 -7.55
N PRO A 118 -7.86 -2.60 -7.23
CA PRO A 118 -8.88 -3.40 -7.93
C PRO A 118 -8.90 -3.20 -9.45
N ALA A 119 -8.51 -2.01 -9.94
CA ALA A 119 -8.35 -1.73 -11.36
C ALA A 119 -7.11 -2.38 -11.99
N GLY A 120 -6.28 -3.07 -11.18
CA GLY A 120 -5.07 -3.75 -11.61
C GLY A 120 -3.83 -2.87 -11.70
N LEU A 121 -3.92 -1.59 -11.33
CA LEU A 121 -2.80 -0.65 -11.34
C LEU A 121 -1.90 -0.88 -10.12
N GLU A 122 -0.59 -0.89 -10.35
CA GLU A 122 0.40 -0.86 -9.27
C GLU A 122 0.33 0.45 -8.50
N VAL A 123 0.38 0.37 -7.18
CA VAL A 123 0.36 1.53 -6.28
C VAL A 123 1.52 1.41 -5.29
N LYS A 124 2.15 2.54 -4.94
CA LYS A 124 3.22 2.59 -3.94
C LYS A 124 3.36 3.97 -3.32
N GLY A 125 3.89 4.03 -2.11
CA GLY A 125 4.16 5.29 -1.45
C GLY A 125 4.44 5.13 0.03
N THR A 126 3.96 6.08 0.83
CA THR A 126 4.12 6.07 2.28
C THR A 126 2.79 6.03 3.01
N TRP A 127 2.83 5.60 4.25
CA TRP A 127 1.68 5.57 5.14
C TRP A 127 2.03 6.04 6.55
N SER A 128 1.03 6.52 7.26
CA SER A 128 1.12 6.80 8.69
C SER A 128 -0.20 6.47 9.37
N LEU A 129 -0.13 6.00 10.62
CA LEU A 129 -1.28 5.71 11.47
C LEU A 129 -1.32 6.72 12.61
N SER A 130 -2.48 7.31 12.88
CA SER A 130 -2.68 8.23 14.00
C SER A 130 -2.38 7.55 15.35
N ALA A 131 -2.08 8.34 16.37
CA ALA A 131 -1.71 7.83 17.70
C ALA A 131 -2.83 7.02 18.39
N ASP A 132 -4.09 7.30 18.07
CA ASP A 132 -5.28 6.56 18.53
C ASP A 132 -5.61 5.35 17.64
N TYR A 133 -4.82 5.11 16.59
CA TYR A 133 -4.96 4.03 15.63
C TYR A 133 -6.27 4.04 14.83
N LYS A 134 -6.93 5.20 14.72
CA LYS A 134 -8.21 5.34 14.01
C LYS A 134 -8.10 5.92 12.60
N ILE A 135 -7.00 6.58 12.25
CA ILE A 135 -6.84 7.25 10.96
C ILE A 135 -5.58 6.73 10.28
N LEU A 136 -5.77 6.05 9.16
CA LEU A 136 -4.72 5.66 8.24
C LEU A 136 -4.60 6.73 7.14
N THR A 137 -3.43 7.33 7.04
CA THR A 137 -3.08 8.26 5.96
C THR A 137 -2.17 7.55 4.97
N ILE A 138 -2.56 7.52 3.70
CA ILE A 138 -1.80 6.93 2.60
C ILE A 138 -1.41 8.05 1.63
N ARG A 139 -0.15 8.10 1.22
CA ARG A 139 0.37 9.06 0.24
C ARG A 139 1.01 8.30 -0.91
N GLU A 140 0.30 8.24 -2.03
CA GLU A 140 0.79 7.60 -3.24
C GLU A 140 1.87 8.45 -3.91
N THR A 141 2.90 7.78 -4.44
CA THR A 141 4.00 8.45 -5.14
C THR A 141 3.48 9.11 -6.41
N GLY A 142 3.72 10.42 -6.55
CA GLY A 142 3.26 11.17 -7.73
C GLY A 142 1.81 11.66 -7.65
N VAL A 143 1.14 11.49 -6.50
CA VAL A 143 -0.19 12.02 -6.23
C VAL A 143 -0.11 13.05 -5.11
N ASP A 144 -0.56 14.28 -5.37
CA ASP A 144 -0.43 15.40 -4.41
C ASP A 144 -1.32 15.25 -3.17
N LYS A 145 -2.47 14.57 -3.31
CA LYS A 145 -3.46 14.41 -2.26
C LYS A 145 -3.24 13.12 -1.49
N ALA A 146 -3.28 13.21 -0.17
CA ALA A 146 -3.32 12.04 0.69
C ALA A 146 -4.72 11.40 0.65
N ASP A 147 -4.75 10.07 0.68
CA ASP A 147 -5.95 9.27 0.92
C ASP A 147 -6.07 9.03 2.43
N ILE A 148 -7.18 9.50 3.02
CA ILE A 148 -7.46 9.40 4.45
C ILE A 148 -8.54 8.34 4.65
N ARG A 149 -8.18 7.29 5.41
CA ARG A 149 -9.07 6.17 5.71
C ARG A 149 -9.34 6.11 7.20
N VAL A 150 -10.60 6.03 7.58
CA VAL A 150 -11.00 5.79 8.98
C VAL A 150 -10.98 4.30 9.23
N LEU A 151 -10.27 3.84 10.26
CA LEU A 151 -10.22 2.44 10.65
C LEU A 151 -11.36 2.14 11.62
N GLU A 152 -12.32 1.34 11.14
CA GLU A 152 -13.44 0.84 11.94
C GLU A 152 -13.00 -0.39 12.75
N GLU A 153 -12.12 -1.22 12.18
CA GLU A 153 -11.56 -2.40 12.83
C GLU A 153 -10.10 -2.61 12.39
N LEU A 154 -9.22 -2.96 13.34
CA LEU A 154 -7.85 -3.35 13.06
C LEU A 154 -7.42 -4.46 14.03
N SER A 155 -7.27 -5.66 13.51
CA SER A 155 -6.77 -6.83 14.22
C SER A 155 -5.75 -7.57 13.35
N ALA A 156 -5.16 -8.65 13.87
CA ALA A 156 -4.26 -9.49 13.08
C ALA A 156 -4.96 -10.18 11.89
N GLU A 157 -6.29 -10.37 11.96
CA GLU A 157 -7.08 -11.17 11.02
C GLU A 157 -7.95 -10.33 10.11
N LYS A 158 -8.16 -9.05 10.45
CA LYS A 158 -9.12 -8.19 9.75
C LYS A 158 -8.76 -6.73 9.87
N LEU A 159 -8.85 -6.04 8.74
CA LEU A 159 -8.76 -4.59 8.62
C LEU A 159 -10.06 -4.11 7.98
N VAL A 160 -10.84 -3.29 8.68
CA VAL A 160 -12.01 -2.62 8.10
C VAL A 160 -11.73 -1.14 8.07
N TRP A 161 -11.78 -0.56 6.88
CA TRP A 161 -11.64 0.88 6.72
C TRP A 161 -12.85 1.48 6.01
N LYS A 162 -13.01 2.78 6.22
CA LYS A 162 -14.02 3.60 5.59
C LYS A 162 -13.33 4.69 4.78
N LEU A 163 -13.67 4.75 3.49
CA LEU A 163 -13.31 5.84 2.58
C LEU A 163 -14.48 6.80 2.50
N THR A 164 -14.22 8.10 2.53
CA THR A 164 -15.23 9.13 2.33
C THR A 164 -14.88 9.93 1.08
N GLN A 165 -15.80 10.00 0.12
CA GLN A 165 -15.67 10.82 -1.08
C GLN A 165 -16.92 11.69 -1.21
N GLY A 166 -16.79 12.96 -0.86
CA GLY A 166 -17.94 13.86 -0.76
C GLY A 166 -18.93 13.36 0.30
N GLU A 167 -20.19 13.17 -0.08
CA GLU A 167 -21.25 12.65 0.79
C GLU A 167 -21.30 11.11 0.85
N GLN A 168 -20.57 10.42 -0.04
CA GLN A 168 -20.56 8.97 -0.08
C GLN A 168 -19.50 8.40 0.83
N SER A 169 -19.81 7.26 1.45
CA SER A 169 -18.86 6.54 2.27
C SER A 169 -18.88 5.05 2.02
N LEU A 170 -17.72 4.51 1.71
CA LEU A 170 -17.52 3.11 1.36
C LEU A 170 -16.74 2.44 2.49
N SER A 171 -17.35 1.47 3.18
CA SER A 171 -16.68 0.63 4.18
C SER A 171 -16.63 -0.81 3.71
N PHE A 172 -15.45 -1.43 3.76
CA PHE A 172 -15.24 -2.83 3.41
C PHE A 172 -14.06 -3.41 4.16
N ALA A 173 -14.02 -4.73 4.23
CA ALA A 173 -12.99 -5.47 4.93
C ALA A 173 -11.83 -5.83 4.00
N MET A 174 -10.69 -6.02 4.64
CA MET A 174 -9.52 -6.65 4.11
C MET A 174 -9.08 -7.75 5.06
N LEU A 175 -8.51 -8.80 4.47
CA LEU A 175 -8.03 -9.98 5.18
C LEU A 175 -6.53 -10.16 4.88
N PRO A 176 -5.76 -10.81 5.76
CA PRO A 176 -4.38 -11.17 5.47
C PRO A 176 -4.31 -11.88 4.12
N PHE A 177 -3.47 -11.38 3.23
CA PHE A 177 -3.41 -11.87 1.86
C PHE A 177 -2.88 -13.30 1.84
N THR A 178 -3.70 -14.23 1.37
CA THR A 178 -3.27 -15.57 1.03
C THR A 178 -2.99 -15.61 -0.47
N GLU A 179 -1.76 -15.96 -0.85
CA GLU A 179 -1.48 -16.21 -2.26
C GLU A 179 -2.36 -17.37 -2.71
N LYS A 180 -3.32 -17.10 -3.60
CA LYS A 180 -4.03 -18.17 -4.29
C LYS A 180 -2.99 -18.85 -5.16
N THR A 181 -2.57 -20.06 -4.77
CA THR A 181 -1.71 -20.91 -5.59
C THR A 181 -2.42 -21.14 -6.92
N SER A 182 -2.02 -20.40 -7.94
CA SER A 182 -2.53 -20.58 -9.29
C SER A 182 -1.99 -21.92 -9.78
N THR A 183 -2.85 -22.94 -9.84
CA THR A 183 -2.53 -24.18 -10.54
C THR A 183 -2.48 -23.85 -12.02
N GLU A 184 -1.32 -23.41 -12.49
CA GLU A 184 -0.99 -23.29 -13.90
C GLU A 184 -1.13 -24.69 -14.51
N LYS A 185 -2.23 -24.91 -15.24
CA LYS A 185 -2.36 -26.06 -16.14
C LYS A 185 -1.27 -25.92 -17.18
N GLN A 186 -0.16 -26.63 -16.96
CA GLN A 186 0.85 -26.90 -17.96
C GLN A 186 0.21 -27.78 -19.04
N ASP A 187 -0.37 -27.14 -20.05
CA ASP A 187 -0.92 -27.81 -21.24
C ASP A 187 0.24 -28.32 -22.09
N SER A 188 0.71 -29.53 -21.80
CA SER A 188 1.69 -30.24 -22.63
C SER A 188 0.98 -30.81 -23.86
N THR A 189 0.82 -29.99 -24.90
CA THR A 189 0.54 -30.48 -26.25
C THR A 189 1.82 -31.09 -26.83
N THR A 190 2.06 -32.36 -26.50
CA THR A 190 3.03 -33.19 -27.24
C THR A 190 2.37 -33.66 -28.54
N LYS A 191 2.72 -32.99 -29.64
CA LYS A 191 2.58 -33.56 -30.99
C LYS A 191 3.43 -34.82 -31.09
N LYS A 192 2.81 -35.93 -31.50
CA LYS A 192 3.43 -36.96 -32.33
C LYS A 192 2.41 -37.48 -33.32
#